data_AF-A0A1G6YGE2-F1
#
_entry.id   AF-A0A1G6YGE2-F1
#
_cell.length_a   1.000
_cell.length_b   1.000
_cell.length_c   1.000
_cell.angle_alpha   90.00
_cell.angle_beta   90.00
_cell.angle_gamma   90.00
#
_symmetry.space_group_name_H-M   'P 1'
#
loop_
_entity.id
_entity.type
_entity.pdbx_description
1 polymer ?
#
loop_
_entity_poly.entity_id
_entity_poly.type
_entity_poly.pdbx_seq_one_letter_code
_entity_poly.pdbx_strand_id
1 'polypeptide(L)'
;MRNLPGLLMLDGAAWLAWSALGRRRRARDAARRGEAPPPLHPSLELMGGIMPPLVNIGLAIAGGQVAFAFWLTGGAGLFGPLDLIGFLALLAAYAWWLGMKARHRLPA
;
A
#
# COMPACT_ATOMS: atom_id res chain seq x y z
N MET A 1 -26.70 -0.37 -4.98
CA MET A 1 -25.49 0.35 -4.51
C MET A 1 -24.56 -0.52 -3.64
N ARG A 2 -24.81 -1.84 -3.49
CA ARG A 2 -24.07 -2.74 -2.58
C ARG A 2 -22.56 -2.89 -2.88
N ASN A 3 -22.13 -2.66 -4.11
CA ASN A 3 -20.75 -2.89 -4.57
C ASN A 3 -19.94 -1.59 -4.76
N LEU A 4 -20.53 -0.44 -4.47
CA LEU A 4 -19.87 0.86 -4.61
C LEU A 4 -18.61 0.97 -3.73
N PRO A 5 -18.62 0.52 -2.45
CA PRO A 5 -17.43 0.59 -1.61
C PRO A 5 -16.24 -0.19 -2.19
N GLY A 6 -16.46 -1.42 -2.65
CA GLY A 6 -15.43 -2.26 -3.26
C GLY A 6 -14.83 -1.64 -4.52
N LEU A 7 -15.65 -1.03 -5.38
CA LEU A 7 -15.17 -0.32 -6.57
C LEU A 7 -14.27 0.86 -6.19
N LEU A 8 -14.69 1.68 -5.22
CA LEU A 8 -13.88 2.81 -4.73
C LEU A 8 -12.55 2.35 -4.13
N MET A 9 -12.56 1.22 -3.41
CA MET A 9 -11.32 0.63 -2.87
C MET A 9 -10.41 0.10 -3.97
N LEU A 10 -10.95 -0.50 -5.03
CA LEU A 10 -10.18 -0.94 -6.20
C LEU A 10 -9.57 0.25 -6.96
N ASP A 11 -10.32 1.33 -7.14
CA ASP A 11 -9.81 2.57 -7.75
C ASP A 11 -8.68 3.16 -6.90
N GLY A 12 -8.84 3.19 -5.58
CA GLY A 12 -7.78 3.60 -4.64
C GLY A 12 -6.54 2.70 -4.72
N ALA A 13 -6.73 1.38 -4.82
CA ALA A 13 -5.66 0.41 -4.99
C ALA A 13 -4.89 0.63 -6.30
N ALA A 14 -5.62 0.84 -7.40
CA ALA A 14 -5.04 1.13 -8.71
C ALA A 14 -4.24 2.44 -8.69
N TRP A 15 -4.77 3.49 -8.05
CA TRP A 15 -4.07 4.77 -7.88
C TRP A 15 -2.79 4.64 -7.04
N LEU A 16 -2.83 3.88 -5.94
CA LEU A 16 -1.65 3.60 -5.12
C LEU A 16 -0.59 2.84 -5.91
N ALA A 17 -0.98 1.79 -6.65
CA ALA A 17 -0.06 1.04 -7.51
C ALA A 17 0.57 1.93 -8.59
N TRP A 18 -0.25 2.75 -9.26
CA TRP A 18 0.22 3.69 -10.29
C TRP A 18 1.21 4.70 -9.72
N SER A 19 0.88 5.32 -8.59
CA SER A 19 1.75 6.31 -7.94
C SER A 19 3.07 5.70 -7.45
N ALA A 20 3.05 4.45 -6.99
CA ALA A 20 4.25 3.70 -6.60
C ALA A 20 5.17 3.44 -7.80
N LEU A 21 4.60 3.03 -8.94
CA LEU A 21 5.34 2.84 -10.19
C LEU A 21 5.93 4.16 -10.71
N GLY A 22 5.15 5.24 -10.68
CA GLY A 22 5.61 6.57 -11.06
C GLY A 22 6.76 7.07 -10.19
N ARG A 23 6.74 6.78 -8.87
CA ARG A 23 7.86 7.09 -7.97
C ARG A 23 9.11 6.29 -8.33
N ARG A 24 8.99 4.98 -8.58
CA ARG A 24 10.12 4.13 -9.00
C ARG A 24 10.78 4.64 -10.28
N ARG A 25 9.97 5.06 -11.26
CA ARG A 25 10.49 5.66 -12.52
C ARG A 25 11.28 6.94 -12.23
N ARG A 26 10.68 7.89 -11.51
CA ARG A 26 11.34 9.15 -11.13
C ARG A 26 12.65 8.95 -10.36
N ALA A 27 12.68 8.01 -9.42
CA ALA A 27 13.90 7.72 -8.67
C ALA A 27 15.02 7.13 -9.55
N ARG A 28 14.65 6.28 -10.53
CA ARG A 28 15.61 5.76 -11.53
C ARG A 28 16.12 6.85 -12.45
N ASP A 29 15.25 7.75 -12.87
CA ASP A 29 15.62 8.86 -13.75
C ASP A 29 16.52 9.87 -13.02
N ALA A 30 16.24 10.18 -11.75
CA ALA A 30 17.11 10.97 -10.89
C ALA A 30 18.50 10.32 -10.72
N ALA A 31 18.54 9.01 -10.42
CA ALA A 31 19.80 8.28 -10.30
C ALA A 31 20.61 8.30 -11.61
N ARG A 32 19.96 8.22 -12.78
CA ARG A 32 20.62 8.35 -14.09
C ARG A 32 21.19 9.75 -14.33
N ARG A 33 20.60 10.78 -13.75
CA ARG A 33 21.09 12.17 -13.80
C ARG A 33 22.18 12.46 -12.76
N GLY A 34 22.52 11.48 -11.91
CA GLY A 34 23.48 11.68 -10.82
C GLY A 34 22.90 12.47 -9.64
N GLU A 35 21.58 12.69 -9.58
CA GLU A 35 20.92 13.35 -8.46
C GLU A 35 20.84 12.39 -7.28
N ALA A 36 21.62 12.67 -6.23
CA ALA A 36 21.58 11.88 -5.00
C ALA A 36 20.33 12.26 -4.17
N PRO A 37 19.65 11.28 -3.54
CA PRO A 37 18.59 11.60 -2.59
C PRO A 37 19.15 12.38 -1.40
N PRO A 38 18.36 13.26 -0.77
CA PRO A 38 18.82 14.06 0.36
C PRO A 38 19.28 13.13 1.51
N PRO A 39 20.38 13.49 2.20
CA PRO A 39 20.86 12.72 3.35
C PRO A 39 19.78 12.76 4.43
N LEU A 40 19.43 11.59 4.96
CA LEU A 40 18.52 11.48 6.08
C LEU A 40 19.32 11.30 7.37
N HIS A 41 18.77 11.82 8.47
CA HIS A 41 19.31 11.57 9.79
C HIS A 41 19.28 10.04 10.06
N PRO A 42 20.32 9.44 10.68
CA PRO A 42 20.40 7.99 10.88
C PRO A 42 19.16 7.36 11.56
N SER A 43 18.52 8.09 12.48
CA SER A 43 17.27 7.65 13.11
C SER A 43 16.11 7.54 12.11
N LEU A 44 16.02 8.46 11.14
CA LEU A 44 15.01 8.41 10.08
C LEU A 44 15.30 7.32 9.06
N GLU A 45 16.57 6.97 8.84
CA GLU A 45 16.93 5.84 7.99
C GLU A 45 16.54 4.51 8.61
N LEU A 46 16.86 4.32 9.90
CA LEU A 46 16.42 3.16 10.67
C LEU A 46 14.89 3.03 10.69
N MET A 47 14.19 4.15 10.94
CA MET A 47 12.74 4.17 10.94
C MET A 47 12.17 3.85 9.56
N GLY A 48 12.79 4.35 8.49
CA GLY A 48 12.44 4.03 7.10
C GLY A 48 12.67 2.56 6.72
N GLY A 49 13.60 1.86 7.38
CA GLY A 49 13.84 0.44 7.18
C GLY A 49 12.90 -0.47 7.99
N ILE A 50 12.60 -0.10 9.23
CA ILE A 50 11.88 -0.94 10.19
C ILE A 50 10.35 -0.74 10.12
N MET A 51 9.89 0.49 9.87
CA MET A 51 8.45 0.78 9.87
C MET A 51 7.68 0.06 8.74
N PRO A 52 8.15 0.00 7.48
CA PRO A 52 7.42 -0.68 6.42
C PRO A 52 7.13 -2.17 6.71
N PRO A 53 8.08 -3.00 7.14
CA PRO A 53 7.77 -4.40 7.46
C PRO A 53 6.81 -4.53 8.65
N LEU A 54 6.92 -3.71 9.68
CA LEU A 54 5.97 -3.69 10.80
C LEU A 54 4.55 -3.36 10.34
N VAL A 55 4.40 -2.31 9.52
CA VAL A 55 3.10 -1.93 8.95
C VAL A 55 2.55 -3.04 8.07
N ASN A 56 3.38 -3.69 7.25
CA ASN A 56 2.94 -4.80 6.40
C ASN A 56 2.42 -6.00 7.21
N ILE A 57 3.07 -6.33 8.34
CA ILE A 57 2.59 -7.38 9.26
C ILE A 57 1.23 -6.97 9.85
N GLY A 58 1.10 -5.74 10.33
CA GLY A 58 -0.17 -5.24 10.87
C GLY A 58 -1.30 -5.26 9.84
N LEU A 59 -1.02 -4.87 8.61
CA LEU A 59 -1.99 -4.93 7.50
C LEU A 59 -2.38 -6.36 7.15
N ALA A 60 -1.44 -7.30 7.16
CA ALA A 60 -1.72 -8.71 6.90
C ALA A 60 -2.64 -9.31 7.99
N ILE A 61 -2.37 -8.99 9.27
CA ILE A 61 -3.22 -9.42 10.39
C ILE A 61 -4.62 -8.82 10.25
N ALA A 62 -4.72 -7.51 10.04
CA ALA A 62 -6.01 -6.83 9.89
C ALA A 62 -6.81 -7.35 8.69
N GLY A 63 -6.15 -7.54 7.54
CA GLY A 63 -6.76 -8.12 6.34
C GLY A 63 -7.26 -9.54 6.57
N GLY A 64 -6.45 -10.37 7.26
CA GLY A 64 -6.82 -11.73 7.64
C GLY A 64 -8.03 -11.77 8.58
N GLN A 65 -8.07 -10.91 9.60
CA GLN A 65 -9.21 -10.83 10.53
C GLN A 65 -10.50 -10.44 9.82
N VAL A 66 -10.47 -9.46 8.92
CA VAL A 66 -11.64 -9.03 8.15
C VAL A 66 -12.11 -10.14 7.19
N ALA A 67 -11.18 -10.80 6.49
CA ALA A 67 -11.51 -11.93 5.61
C ALA A 67 -12.12 -13.10 6.39
N PHE A 68 -11.58 -13.40 7.57
CA PHE A 68 -12.09 -14.45 8.45
C PHE A 68 -13.50 -14.11 8.99
N ALA A 69 -13.73 -12.87 9.42
CA ALA A 69 -15.04 -12.40 9.85
C ALA A 69 -16.07 -12.43 8.72
N PHE A 70 -15.67 -12.06 7.50
CA PHE A 70 -16.53 -12.15 6.31
C PHE A 70 -16.95 -13.60 6.03
N TRP A 71 -16.01 -14.54 6.15
CA TRP A 71 -16.28 -15.96 5.96
C TRP A 71 -17.24 -16.50 7.03
N LEU A 72 -17.02 -16.18 8.31
CA LEU A 72 -17.88 -16.62 9.42
C LEU A 72 -19.32 -16.09 9.31
N THR A 73 -19.50 -14.88 8.77
CA THR A 73 -20.82 -14.24 8.63
C THR A 73 -21.54 -14.61 7.33
N GLY A 74 -20.93 -15.46 6.50
CA GLY A 74 -21.53 -15.95 5.24
C GLY A 74 -21.71 -14.90 4.17
N GLY A 75 -21.08 -13.72 4.30
CA GLY A 75 -21.20 -12.63 3.32
C GLY A 75 -22.62 -12.10 3.08
N ALA A 76 -23.57 -12.40 3.97
CA ALA A 76 -25.00 -12.13 3.78
C ALA A 76 -25.44 -10.73 4.26
N GLY A 77 -24.49 -9.85 4.58
CA GLY A 77 -24.74 -8.51 5.14
C GLY A 77 -24.67 -7.36 4.13
N LEU A 78 -24.35 -6.17 4.65
CA LEU A 78 -24.15 -4.93 3.87
C LEU A 78 -22.93 -4.97 2.94
N PHE A 79 -21.92 -5.76 3.30
CA PHE A 79 -20.68 -5.91 2.53
C PHE A 79 -20.75 -7.16 1.66
N GLY A 80 -20.51 -6.98 0.35
CA GLY A 80 -20.45 -8.06 -0.62
C GLY A 80 -19.03 -8.62 -0.79
N PRO A 81 -18.89 -9.74 -1.53
CA PRO A 81 -17.58 -10.30 -1.88
C PRO A 81 -16.66 -9.30 -2.59
N LEU A 82 -17.23 -8.41 -3.42
CA LEU A 82 -16.45 -7.38 -4.10
C LEU A 82 -15.83 -6.37 -3.14
N ASP A 83 -16.52 -6.04 -2.06
CA ASP A 83 -15.99 -5.11 -1.05
C ASP A 83 -14.81 -5.73 -0.31
N LEU A 84 -14.87 -7.03 -0.01
CA LEU A 84 -13.74 -7.76 0.56
C LEU A 84 -12.54 -7.77 -0.40
N ILE A 85 -12.77 -8.06 -1.68
CA ILE A 85 -11.70 -8.05 -2.70
C ILE A 85 -11.08 -6.65 -2.80
N GLY A 86 -11.92 -5.61 -2.90
CA GLY A 86 -11.45 -4.23 -2.96
C GLY A 86 -10.64 -3.83 -1.74
N PHE A 87 -11.10 -4.19 -0.54
CA PHE A 87 -10.39 -3.95 0.71
C PHE A 87 -9.03 -4.64 0.75
N LEU A 88 -8.96 -5.94 0.44
CA LEU A 88 -7.71 -6.68 0.43
C LEU A 88 -6.73 -6.15 -0.64
N ALA A 89 -7.23 -5.81 -1.82
CA ALA A 89 -6.45 -5.19 -2.88
C ALA A 89 -5.88 -3.85 -2.44
N LEU A 90 -6.67 -3.03 -1.72
CA LEU A 90 -6.24 -1.74 -1.19
C LEU A 90 -5.13 -1.91 -0.14
N LEU A 91 -5.26 -2.87 0.80
CA LEU A 91 -4.21 -3.15 1.78
C LEU A 91 -2.91 -3.59 1.10
N ALA A 92 -2.99 -4.49 0.12
CA ALA A 92 -1.83 -4.96 -0.63
C ALA A 92 -1.17 -3.84 -1.43
N ALA A 93 -1.96 -3.01 -2.10
CA ALA A 93 -1.47 -1.84 -2.85
C ALA A 93 -0.81 -0.81 -1.92
N TYR A 94 -1.37 -0.58 -0.73
CA TYR A 94 -0.79 0.31 0.26
C TYR A 94 0.53 -0.22 0.83
N ALA A 95 0.59 -1.51 1.18
CA ALA A 95 1.82 -2.18 1.62
C ALA A 95 2.94 -2.06 0.57
N TRP A 96 2.61 -2.31 -0.70
CA TRP A 96 3.52 -2.11 -1.82
C TRP A 96 3.97 -0.64 -1.88
N TRP A 97 3.02 0.29 -1.92
CA TRP A 97 3.29 1.71 -2.06
C TRP A 97 4.22 2.22 -0.95
N LEU A 98 4.01 1.81 0.29
CA LEU A 98 4.85 2.14 1.43
C LEU A 98 6.27 1.62 1.24
N GLY A 99 6.43 0.36 0.81
CA GLY A 99 7.72 -0.22 0.50
C GLY A 99 8.46 0.52 -0.63
N MET A 100 7.74 0.96 -1.67
CA MET A 100 8.31 1.76 -2.75
C MET A 100 8.70 3.16 -2.28
N LYS A 101 7.90 3.79 -1.42
CA LYS A 101 8.17 5.10 -0.84
C LYS A 101 9.41 5.09 0.06
N ALA A 102 9.58 4.05 0.85
CA ALA A 102 10.74 3.88 1.72
C ALA A 102 12.03 3.61 0.93
N ARG A 103 11.97 2.76 -0.11
CA ARG A 103 13.12 2.39 -0.95
C ARG A 103 13.54 3.46 -1.95
N HIS A 104 12.59 4.17 -2.54
CA HIS A 104 12.83 5.12 -3.63
C HIS A 104 12.57 6.55 -3.14
N ARG A 105 13.59 7.10 -2.48
CA ARG A 105 13.63 8.51 -2.08
C ARG A 105 13.89 9.35 -3.33
N LEU A 106 13.12 10.43 -3.48
CA LEU A 106 13.29 11.36 -4.59
C LEU A 106 14.20 12.51 -4.11
N PRO A 107 15.04 13.07 -4.99
CA PRO A 107 15.70 14.34 -4.72
C PRO A 107 14.63 15.43 -4.47
N ALA A 108 14.97 16.39 -3.61
CA ALA A 108 14.11 17.51 -3.24
C ALA A 108 13.93 18.50 -4.39
#